data_AF-A0A1F6GVA4-F1
#
_entry.id   AF-A0A1F6GVA4-F1
#
_cell.length_a   1.000
_cell.length_b   1.000
_cell.length_c   1.000
_cell.angle_alpha   90.00
_cell.angle_beta   90.00
_cell.angle_gamma   90.00
#
_symmetry.space_group_name_H-M   'P 1'
#
loop_
_entity.id
_entity.type
_entity.pdbx_description
1 polymer ?
#
loop_
_entity_poly.entity_id
_entity_poly.type
_entity_poly.pdbx_seq_one_letter_code
_entity_poly.pdbx_strand_id
1 'polypeptide(L)'
;MGLKKLLLQWVRPLFYLYENLRWPGLTRKNRKLKDSCKGQACIFLLTGSQLKSWDLGRLAGQKLFGLNFLFYHPGYSKIPMEVYLHSAPFRILNDPGKASLHSGQGTLFEAQVPGHDQASRHQRGKVFCHVSLADEVKQRGLFGQQEVFYLKPAGRTPKEGPVALDLTKRIHFYEGGIFTLFAIAFYLGFSEIYVAGAGYTLSPTQFGHFYDKPEDIAKTALGGQVALDPLHLQVEAQAQALGVTIYNVTPPGHSALVYQPITEEAFFAKMEKRPS
;
A
#
# COMPACT_ATOMS: atom_id res chain seq x y z
N MET A 1 34.44 5.76 5.92
CA MET A 1 33.19 5.02 5.63
C MET A 1 33.32 3.63 6.27
N GLY A 2 32.45 3.22 7.20
CA GLY A 2 32.63 1.95 7.92
C GLY A 2 32.45 0.70 7.04
N LEU A 3 33.19 -0.38 7.35
CA LEU A 3 33.20 -1.66 6.63
C LEU A 3 31.79 -2.22 6.36
N LYS A 4 30.86 -2.06 7.32
CA LYS A 4 29.44 -2.46 7.17
C LYS A 4 28.73 -1.76 6.01
N LYS A 5 28.98 -0.45 5.81
CA LYS A 5 28.37 0.33 4.72
C LYS A 5 28.93 -0.10 3.37
N LEU A 6 30.23 -0.41 3.31
CA LEU A 6 30.88 -0.96 2.13
C LEU A 6 30.31 -2.34 1.77
N LEU A 7 30.17 -3.24 2.75
CA LEU A 7 29.56 -4.56 2.54
C LEU A 7 28.12 -4.46 2.02
N LEU A 8 27.29 -3.60 2.61
CA LEU A 8 25.90 -3.39 2.15
C LEU A 8 25.81 -2.82 0.73
N GLN A 9 26.80 -2.06 0.27
CA GLN A 9 26.87 -1.57 -1.10
C GLN A 9 27.07 -2.68 -2.12
N TRP A 10 27.76 -3.77 -1.75
CA TRP A 10 27.98 -4.93 -2.62
C TRP A 10 26.91 -6.01 -2.50
N VAL A 11 26.40 -6.25 -1.29
CA VAL A 11 25.38 -7.28 -1.04
C VAL A 11 24.09 -7.00 -1.82
N ARG A 12 23.68 -5.73 -1.91
CA ARG A 12 22.42 -5.36 -2.57
C ARG A 12 22.42 -5.58 -4.09
N PRO A 13 23.45 -5.15 -4.86
CA PRO A 13 23.57 -5.53 -6.27
C PRO A 13 23.59 -7.04 -6.51
N LEU A 14 24.28 -7.81 -5.65
CA LEU A 14 24.29 -9.27 -5.74
C LEU A 14 22.91 -9.87 -5.47
N PHE A 15 22.20 -9.37 -4.47
CA PHE A 15 20.81 -9.75 -4.21
C PHE A 15 19.91 -9.37 -5.39
N TYR A 16 20.13 -8.22 -6.01
CA TYR A 16 19.36 -7.80 -7.18
C TYR A 16 19.60 -8.68 -8.39
N LEU A 17 20.85 -9.07 -8.61
CA LEU A 17 21.23 -10.04 -9.64
C LEU A 17 20.55 -11.38 -9.36
N TYR A 18 20.61 -11.87 -8.12
CA TYR A 18 19.93 -13.09 -7.70
C TYR A 18 18.43 -13.06 -8.01
N GLU A 19 17.70 -12.01 -7.61
CA GLU A 19 16.26 -11.90 -7.89
C GLU A 19 15.95 -11.82 -9.40
N ASN A 20 16.84 -11.18 -10.18
CA ASN A 20 16.69 -11.09 -11.63
C ASN A 20 16.92 -12.43 -12.33
N LEU A 21 17.84 -13.25 -11.81
CA LEU A 21 18.10 -14.60 -12.30
C LEU A 21 17.00 -15.58 -11.86
N ARG A 22 16.53 -15.48 -10.60
CA ARG A 22 15.51 -16.38 -10.04
C ARG A 22 14.13 -16.15 -10.64
N TRP A 23 13.76 -14.89 -10.87
CA TRP A 23 12.46 -14.47 -11.43
C TRP A 23 12.65 -13.55 -12.65
N PRO A 24 13.13 -14.11 -13.77
CA PRO A 24 13.42 -13.33 -14.97
C PRO A 24 12.12 -12.85 -15.61
N GLY A 25 12.06 -11.57 -15.95
CA GLY A 25 10.95 -10.98 -16.70
C GLY A 25 9.60 -10.93 -15.97
N LEU A 26 9.52 -11.29 -14.69
CA LEU A 26 8.24 -11.37 -13.97
C LEU A 26 7.47 -10.04 -13.94
N THR A 27 8.19 -8.91 -13.88
CA THR A 27 7.63 -7.55 -13.92
C THR A 27 7.26 -7.06 -15.32
N ARG A 28 7.63 -7.78 -16.40
CA ARG A 28 7.35 -7.33 -17.78
C ARG A 28 5.85 -7.23 -18.05
N LYS A 29 5.03 -8.09 -17.42
CA LYS A 29 3.56 -8.07 -17.50
C LYS A 29 3.00 -6.71 -17.07
N ASN A 30 3.67 -5.99 -16.17
CA ASN A 30 3.22 -4.69 -15.66
C ASN A 30 3.21 -3.61 -16.75
N ARG A 31 3.86 -3.82 -17.91
CA ARG A 31 3.86 -2.86 -19.02
C ARG A 31 2.45 -2.50 -19.48
N LYS A 32 1.53 -3.48 -19.50
CA LYS A 32 0.13 -3.27 -19.92
C LYS A 32 -0.68 -2.36 -19.00
N LEU A 33 -0.16 -2.10 -17.80
CA LEU A 33 -0.84 -1.29 -16.78
C LEU A 33 -0.47 0.19 -16.90
N LYS A 34 0.60 0.53 -17.61
CA LYS A 34 1.06 1.92 -17.69
C LYS A 34 -0.05 2.78 -18.27
N ASP A 35 -0.41 3.84 -17.55
CA ASP A 35 -1.44 4.81 -17.94
C ASP A 35 -2.84 4.19 -18.21
N SER A 36 -3.12 2.96 -17.72
CA SER A 36 -4.41 2.28 -17.98
C SER A 36 -5.60 2.95 -17.28
N CYS A 37 -5.34 3.86 -16.35
CA CYS A 37 -6.32 4.62 -15.58
C CYS A 37 -6.08 6.13 -15.75
N LYS A 38 -5.50 6.55 -16.88
CA LYS A 38 -5.14 7.95 -17.15
C LYS A 38 -6.31 8.90 -16.91
N GLY A 39 -6.10 9.90 -16.04
CA GLY A 39 -7.09 10.95 -15.74
C GLY A 39 -8.26 10.50 -14.85
N GLN A 40 -8.23 9.27 -14.34
CA GLN A 40 -9.24 8.77 -13.40
C GLN A 40 -8.83 9.10 -11.96
N ALA A 41 -9.75 8.82 -11.03
CA ALA A 41 -9.51 8.91 -9.60
C ALA A 41 -9.48 7.53 -8.94
N CYS A 42 -8.71 7.38 -7.87
CA CYS A 42 -8.74 6.19 -7.00
C CYS A 42 -8.84 6.56 -5.52
N ILE A 43 -9.30 5.59 -4.73
CA ILE A 43 -9.47 5.72 -3.29
C ILE A 43 -8.61 4.67 -2.60
N PHE A 44 -7.69 5.11 -1.75
CA PHE A 44 -6.89 4.25 -0.90
C PHE A 44 -7.66 4.02 0.40
N LEU A 45 -8.08 2.78 0.61
CA LEU A 45 -8.63 2.29 1.87
C LEU A 45 -7.49 1.66 2.66
N LEU A 46 -6.94 2.40 3.61
CA LEU A 46 -5.91 1.90 4.51
C LEU A 46 -6.57 1.13 5.67
N THR A 47 -5.99 1.20 6.87
CA THR A 47 -6.51 0.44 8.01
C THR A 47 -6.80 1.27 9.24
N GLY A 48 -6.71 2.61 9.17
CA GLY A 48 -6.97 3.50 10.31
C GLY A 48 -8.37 3.36 10.90
N SER A 49 -8.50 3.66 12.20
CA SER A 49 -9.74 3.51 12.98
C SER A 49 -10.95 4.28 12.43
N GLN A 50 -10.74 5.36 11.66
CA GLN A 50 -11.77 6.10 10.92
C GLN A 50 -12.68 5.18 10.09
N LEU A 51 -12.11 4.15 9.46
CA LEU A 51 -12.89 3.27 8.58
C LEU A 51 -13.92 2.41 9.33
N LYS A 52 -13.80 2.27 10.65
CA LYS A 52 -14.68 1.40 11.45
C LYS A 52 -16.17 1.76 11.32
N SER A 53 -16.49 3.03 11.12
CA SER A 53 -17.87 3.52 10.99
C SER A 53 -18.33 3.66 9.52
N TRP A 54 -17.46 3.39 8.55
CA TRP A 54 -17.78 3.62 7.14
C TRP A 54 -18.64 2.50 6.56
N ASP A 55 -19.73 2.90 5.89
CA ASP A 55 -20.40 2.02 4.94
C ASP A 55 -19.65 2.04 3.61
N LEU A 56 -18.80 1.03 3.40
CA LEU A 56 -18.04 0.89 2.17
C LEU A 56 -18.93 0.71 0.93
N GLY A 57 -20.20 0.31 1.08
CA GLY A 57 -21.15 0.21 -0.03
C GLY A 57 -21.37 1.53 -0.76
N ARG A 58 -21.20 2.67 -0.08
CA ARG A 58 -21.25 4.02 -0.68
C ARG A 58 -20.14 4.29 -1.69
N LEU A 59 -19.12 3.44 -1.72
CA LEU A 59 -17.99 3.52 -2.65
C LEU A 59 -18.13 2.53 -3.82
N ALA A 60 -19.31 1.91 -3.99
CA ALA A 60 -19.57 1.04 -5.13
C ALA A 60 -19.32 1.78 -6.46
N GLY A 61 -18.70 1.08 -7.41
CA GLY A 61 -18.31 1.63 -8.71
C GLY A 61 -17.01 2.45 -8.71
N GLN A 62 -16.46 2.81 -7.55
CA GLN A 62 -15.21 3.56 -7.48
C GLN A 62 -13.98 2.64 -7.63
N LYS A 63 -12.83 3.21 -8.00
CA LYS A 63 -11.55 2.49 -8.09
C LYS A 63 -10.88 2.40 -6.72
N LEU A 64 -11.06 1.26 -6.04
CA LEU A 64 -10.62 1.05 -4.66
C LEU A 64 -9.29 0.32 -4.57
N PHE A 65 -8.40 0.84 -3.73
CA PHE A 65 -7.09 0.29 -3.45
C PHE A 65 -7.05 -0.14 -2.00
N GLY A 66 -6.64 -1.39 -1.74
CA GLY A 66 -6.51 -1.95 -0.41
C GLY A 66 -5.11 -2.49 -0.12
N LEU A 67 -4.80 -2.65 1.17
CA LEU A 67 -3.58 -3.30 1.63
C LEU A 67 -3.73 -3.89 3.03
N ASN A 68 -2.71 -4.60 3.48
CA ASN A 68 -2.58 -5.13 4.84
C ASN A 68 -3.78 -6.00 5.25
N PHE A 69 -4.50 -5.59 6.29
CA PHE A 69 -5.62 -6.28 6.90
C PHE A 69 -6.96 -5.65 6.55
N LEU A 70 -7.04 -4.85 5.47
CA LEU A 70 -8.31 -4.25 5.04
C LEU A 70 -9.42 -5.30 4.84
N PHE A 71 -9.06 -6.54 4.49
CA PHE A 71 -10.01 -7.64 4.31
C PHE A 71 -10.78 -8.03 5.59
N TYR A 72 -10.36 -7.58 6.77
CA TYR A 72 -11.14 -7.71 8.01
C TYR A 72 -12.30 -6.72 8.11
N HIS A 73 -12.39 -5.73 7.23
CA HIS A 73 -13.50 -4.78 7.27
C HIS A 73 -14.81 -5.51 6.91
N PRO A 74 -15.91 -5.37 7.67
CA PRO A 74 -17.17 -6.07 7.41
C PRO A 74 -17.77 -5.79 6.02
N GLY A 75 -17.48 -4.61 5.46
CA GLY A 75 -17.88 -4.21 4.11
C GLY A 75 -16.98 -4.73 2.98
N TYR A 76 -15.81 -5.33 3.28
CA TYR A 76 -14.81 -5.68 2.26
C TYR A 76 -15.35 -6.62 1.17
N SER A 77 -16.11 -7.65 1.56
CA SER A 77 -16.66 -8.62 0.61
C SER A 77 -17.71 -8.03 -0.34
N LYS A 78 -18.26 -6.85 -0.01
CA LYS A 78 -19.33 -6.19 -0.77
C LYS A 78 -18.81 -5.25 -1.86
N ILE A 79 -17.52 -4.93 -1.85
CA ILE A 79 -16.92 -3.98 -2.78
C ILE A 79 -15.74 -4.60 -3.52
N PRO A 80 -15.70 -4.53 -4.87
CA PRO A 80 -14.57 -5.01 -5.63
C PRO A 80 -13.36 -4.10 -5.44
N MET A 81 -12.20 -4.69 -5.17
CA MET A 81 -10.92 -3.97 -5.15
C MET A 81 -10.33 -3.89 -6.56
N GLU A 82 -10.03 -2.68 -7.03
CA GLU A 82 -9.27 -2.49 -8.27
C GLU A 82 -7.83 -2.95 -8.08
N VAL A 83 -7.24 -2.61 -6.92
CA VAL A 83 -5.87 -2.97 -6.53
C VAL A 83 -5.85 -3.47 -5.09
N TYR A 84 -5.15 -4.57 -4.83
CA TYR A 84 -4.78 -5.01 -3.49
C TYR A 84 -3.26 -5.23 -3.40
N LEU A 85 -2.63 -4.74 -2.35
CA LEU A 85 -1.18 -4.80 -2.19
C LEU A 85 -0.73 -5.74 -1.05
N HIS A 86 0.19 -6.64 -1.40
CA HIS A 86 1.02 -7.44 -0.49
C HIS A 86 2.49 -7.08 -0.70
N SER A 87 2.98 -6.04 -0.01
CA SER A 87 4.32 -5.48 -0.22
C SER A 87 5.43 -6.16 0.57
N ALA A 88 5.15 -7.04 1.53
CA ALA A 88 6.22 -7.66 2.32
C ALA A 88 6.91 -8.81 1.55
N PRO A 89 8.25 -8.94 1.64
CA PRO A 89 8.97 -10.04 1.01
C PRO A 89 8.83 -11.34 1.81
N PHE A 90 8.47 -12.43 1.12
CA PHE A 90 8.39 -13.80 1.65
C PHE A 90 9.64 -14.28 2.43
N ARG A 91 10.85 -13.81 2.11
CA ARG A 91 12.07 -14.29 2.79
C ARG A 91 12.33 -13.71 4.18
N ILE A 92 11.57 -12.71 4.61
CA ILE A 92 11.53 -12.34 6.03
C ILE A 92 10.79 -13.42 6.85
N LEU A 93 10.09 -14.36 6.20
CA LEU A 93 9.23 -15.36 6.84
C LEU A 93 9.95 -16.69 7.15
N ASN A 94 11.05 -17.01 6.47
CA ASN A 94 11.71 -18.33 6.56
C ASN A 94 13.14 -18.30 7.15
N ASP A 95 13.47 -17.33 8.02
CA ASP A 95 14.69 -17.40 8.84
C ASP A 95 14.34 -18.01 10.21
N PRO A 96 14.47 -19.34 10.39
CA PRO A 96 14.14 -20.00 11.65
C PRO A 96 14.99 -19.50 12.84
N GLY A 97 16.10 -18.81 12.59
CA GLY A 97 16.95 -18.21 13.63
C GLY A 97 16.67 -16.72 13.91
N LYS A 98 15.80 -16.06 13.13
CA LYS A 98 15.47 -14.61 13.29
C LYS A 98 13.97 -14.31 13.30
N ALA A 99 13.13 -15.32 13.50
CA ALA A 99 11.72 -15.13 13.86
C ALA A 99 11.51 -14.25 15.12
N SER A 100 12.57 -13.84 15.83
CA SER A 100 12.53 -13.25 17.17
C SER A 100 13.08 -11.83 17.34
N LEU A 101 13.50 -11.08 16.31
CA LEU A 101 13.95 -9.69 16.55
C LEU A 101 12.90 -8.60 16.27
N HIS A 102 11.81 -8.91 15.55
CA HIS A 102 10.54 -8.16 15.58
C HIS A 102 9.38 -9.16 15.63
N SER A 103 9.16 -9.73 16.81
CA SER A 103 8.31 -10.87 17.18
C SER A 103 6.80 -10.74 16.88
N GLY A 104 6.42 -10.73 15.59
CA GLY A 104 5.01 -10.82 15.19
C GLY A 104 4.73 -10.53 13.71
N GLN A 105 5.65 -9.93 12.97
CA GLN A 105 5.37 -9.55 11.57
C GLN A 105 5.35 -10.73 10.58
N GLY A 106 6.09 -11.81 10.87
CA GLY A 106 6.08 -13.02 10.04
C GLY A 106 4.73 -13.74 10.08
N THR A 107 4.20 -13.96 11.28
CA THR A 107 2.88 -14.61 11.49
C THR A 107 1.73 -13.74 10.96
N LEU A 108 1.85 -12.41 11.09
CA LEU A 108 0.87 -11.49 10.52
C LEU A 108 0.81 -11.60 9.00
N PHE A 109 1.94 -11.74 8.30
CA PHE A 109 1.94 -11.88 6.85
C PHE A 109 1.44 -13.26 6.39
N GLU A 110 1.82 -14.32 7.10
CA GLU A 110 1.28 -15.67 6.89
C GLU A 110 -0.24 -15.75 7.11
N ALA A 111 -0.81 -14.87 7.94
CA ALA A 111 -2.25 -14.71 8.07
C ALA A 111 -2.85 -13.78 7.00
N GLN A 112 -2.14 -12.72 6.58
CA GLN A 112 -2.61 -11.73 5.62
C GLN A 112 -2.88 -12.32 4.24
N VAL A 113 -1.90 -13.02 3.66
CA VAL A 113 -2.03 -13.50 2.28
C VAL A 113 -3.14 -14.54 2.14
N PRO A 114 -3.20 -15.59 2.98
CA PRO A 114 -4.31 -16.55 2.95
C PRO A 114 -5.64 -15.93 3.37
N GLY A 115 -5.66 -15.02 4.37
CA GLY A 115 -6.87 -14.34 4.80
C GLY A 115 -7.47 -13.47 3.69
N HIS A 116 -6.63 -12.70 2.98
CA HIS A 116 -7.03 -11.97 1.79
C HIS A 116 -7.50 -12.94 0.68
N ASP A 117 -6.71 -13.96 0.33
CA ASP A 117 -7.09 -14.95 -0.69
C ASP A 117 -8.47 -15.54 -0.39
N GLN A 118 -8.73 -15.97 0.84
CA GLN A 118 -10.01 -16.51 1.27
C GLN A 118 -11.15 -15.48 1.12
N ALA A 119 -10.91 -14.23 1.51
CA ALA A 119 -11.91 -13.16 1.47
C ALA A 119 -12.20 -12.65 0.04
N SER A 120 -11.23 -12.75 -0.88
CA SER A 120 -11.29 -12.13 -2.21
C SER A 120 -11.22 -13.09 -3.38
N ARG A 121 -11.16 -14.42 -3.18
CA ARG A 121 -10.96 -15.39 -4.27
C ARG A 121 -11.96 -15.29 -5.42
N HIS A 122 -13.17 -14.85 -5.10
CA HIS A 122 -14.28 -14.66 -6.04
C HIS A 122 -14.33 -13.25 -6.65
N GLN A 123 -13.54 -12.32 -6.13
CA GLN A 123 -13.47 -10.97 -6.65
C GLN A 123 -12.55 -10.91 -7.87
N ARG A 124 -12.86 -10.00 -8.78
CA ARG A 124 -11.94 -9.58 -9.85
C ARG A 124 -11.17 -8.35 -9.37
N GLY A 125 -9.96 -8.17 -9.87
CA GLY A 125 -9.10 -7.07 -9.48
C GLY A 125 -7.64 -7.39 -9.75
N LYS A 126 -6.75 -6.49 -9.34
CA LYS A 126 -5.31 -6.65 -9.47
C LYS A 126 -4.69 -6.87 -8.09
N VAL A 127 -3.90 -7.92 -7.93
CA VAL A 127 -3.10 -8.14 -6.72
C VAL A 127 -1.65 -7.86 -7.03
N PHE A 128 -1.04 -6.94 -6.30
CA PHE A 128 0.38 -6.63 -6.40
C PHE A 128 1.13 -7.30 -5.26
N CYS A 129 2.14 -8.08 -5.62
CA CYS A 129 2.96 -8.85 -4.69
C CYS A 129 4.43 -8.43 -4.78
N HIS A 130 5.18 -8.57 -3.68
CA HIS A 130 6.64 -8.64 -3.79
C HIS A 130 7.05 -9.82 -4.70
N VAL A 131 8.09 -9.66 -5.53
CA VAL A 131 8.58 -10.69 -6.46
C VAL A 131 8.85 -12.04 -5.78
N SER A 132 9.27 -12.02 -4.52
CA SER A 132 9.59 -13.24 -3.77
C SER A 132 8.36 -14.08 -3.39
N LEU A 133 7.13 -13.60 -3.60
CA LEU A 133 5.90 -14.37 -3.43
C LEU A 133 5.51 -15.16 -4.69
N ALA A 134 6.26 -15.01 -5.78
CA ALA A 134 5.89 -15.60 -7.06
C ALA A 134 5.75 -17.12 -7.03
N ASP A 135 6.69 -17.79 -6.37
CA ASP A 135 6.68 -19.25 -6.24
C ASP A 135 5.48 -19.70 -5.40
N GLU A 136 5.24 -19.07 -4.25
CA GLU A 136 4.15 -19.39 -3.32
C GLU A 136 2.78 -19.20 -3.96
N VAL A 137 2.55 -18.06 -4.61
CA VAL A 137 1.30 -17.76 -5.32
C VAL A 137 1.03 -18.82 -6.39
N LYS A 138 2.06 -19.22 -7.13
CA LYS A 138 1.94 -20.25 -8.16
C LYS A 138 1.67 -21.62 -7.57
N GLN A 139 2.41 -22.03 -6.54
CA GLN A 139 2.33 -23.36 -5.93
C GLN A 139 0.98 -23.60 -5.25
N ARG A 140 0.41 -22.57 -4.61
CA ARG A 140 -0.86 -22.68 -3.85
C ARG A 140 -2.09 -22.20 -4.60
N GLY A 141 -1.93 -21.71 -5.84
CA GLY A 141 -3.04 -21.17 -6.63
C GLY A 141 -3.75 -20.01 -5.93
N LEU A 142 -2.99 -19.11 -5.30
CA LEU A 142 -3.53 -17.97 -4.56
C LEU A 142 -4.14 -16.93 -5.51
N PHE A 143 -5.11 -16.20 -4.98
CA PHE A 143 -5.84 -15.07 -5.56
C PHE A 143 -6.84 -15.39 -6.67
N GLY A 144 -7.17 -16.67 -6.89
CA GLY A 144 -8.37 -17.07 -7.67
C GLY A 144 -8.55 -16.35 -9.01
N GLN A 145 -9.62 -15.56 -9.12
CA GLN A 145 -9.98 -14.80 -10.33
C GLN A 145 -9.22 -13.47 -10.50
N GLN A 146 -8.36 -13.11 -9.56
CA GLN A 146 -7.62 -11.84 -9.60
C GLN A 146 -6.39 -11.94 -10.50
N GLU A 147 -6.03 -10.82 -11.12
CA GLU A 147 -4.80 -10.71 -11.88
C GLU A 147 -3.61 -10.41 -10.95
N VAL A 148 -2.66 -11.33 -10.87
CA VAL A 148 -1.44 -11.10 -10.08
C VAL A 148 -0.39 -10.36 -10.90
N PHE A 149 0.22 -9.36 -10.25
CA PHE A 149 1.36 -8.56 -10.71
C PHE A 149 2.44 -8.56 -9.63
N TYR A 150 3.69 -8.34 -10.03
CA TYR A 150 4.82 -8.41 -9.12
C TYR A 150 5.64 -7.13 -9.15
N LEU A 151 6.23 -6.78 -8.01
CA LEU A 151 7.05 -5.59 -7.82
C LEU A 151 8.45 -5.99 -7.35
N LYS A 152 9.45 -5.23 -7.80
CA LYS A 152 10.83 -5.34 -7.34
C LYS A 152 11.25 -4.03 -6.68
N PRO A 153 11.76 -4.02 -5.45
CA PRO A 153 12.23 -2.79 -4.82
C PRO A 153 13.63 -2.37 -5.34
N ALA A 154 13.85 -1.06 -5.52
CA ALA A 154 15.12 -0.42 -5.88
C ALA A 154 15.98 0.00 -4.66
N GLY A 155 15.48 -0.28 -3.45
CA GLY A 155 16.11 0.11 -2.19
C GLY A 155 15.35 1.27 -1.55
N ARG A 156 16.04 2.07 -0.73
CA ARG A 156 15.46 3.29 -0.18
C ARG A 156 15.29 4.33 -1.29
N THR A 157 14.15 5.00 -1.27
CA THR A 157 13.83 6.20 -2.01
C THR A 157 14.90 7.25 -1.72
N PRO A 158 15.51 7.81 -2.77
CA PRO A 158 16.53 8.84 -2.60
C PRO A 158 15.87 10.10 -2.03
N LYS A 159 16.56 10.80 -1.14
CA LYS A 159 16.07 12.07 -0.58
C LYS A 159 15.94 13.18 -1.64
N GLU A 160 16.76 13.10 -2.67
CA GLU A 160 16.87 14.07 -3.75
C GLU A 160 17.03 13.32 -5.08
N GLY A 161 16.51 13.90 -6.17
CA GLY A 161 16.62 13.35 -7.51
C GLY A 161 15.46 12.44 -7.93
N PRO A 162 15.59 11.75 -9.07
CA PRO A 162 14.48 11.06 -9.71
C PRO A 162 14.03 9.82 -8.94
N VAL A 163 12.71 9.67 -8.79
CA VAL A 163 12.07 8.49 -8.23
C VAL A 163 11.74 7.50 -9.34
N ALA A 164 12.17 6.25 -9.22
CA ALA A 164 11.88 5.20 -10.18
C ALA A 164 10.47 4.64 -9.94
N LEU A 165 9.52 4.98 -10.82
CA LEU A 165 8.12 4.54 -10.75
C LEU A 165 7.73 3.53 -11.83
N ASP A 166 8.64 3.17 -12.73
CA ASP A 166 8.40 2.18 -13.78
C ASP A 166 8.25 0.78 -13.19
N LEU A 167 6.99 0.31 -13.00
CA LEU A 167 6.69 -0.98 -12.38
C LEU A 167 7.23 -2.17 -13.20
N THR A 168 7.73 -1.99 -14.42
CA THR A 168 8.44 -3.05 -15.17
C THR A 168 9.86 -3.28 -14.67
N LYS A 169 10.39 -2.36 -13.86
CA LYS A 169 11.75 -2.34 -13.30
C LYS A 169 11.69 -2.39 -11.77
N ARG A 170 12.85 -2.12 -11.15
CA ARG A 170 12.90 -1.88 -9.71
C ARG A 170 12.36 -0.49 -9.39
N ILE A 171 11.56 -0.37 -8.35
CA ILE A 171 10.85 0.87 -7.99
C ILE A 171 11.28 1.41 -6.62
N HIS A 172 11.21 2.72 -6.48
CA HIS A 172 11.24 3.40 -5.18
C HIS A 172 9.84 3.40 -4.55
N PHE A 173 9.67 4.06 -3.39
CA PHE A 173 8.46 4.05 -2.58
C PHE A 173 8.03 2.65 -2.15
N TYR A 174 8.99 1.84 -1.70
CA TYR A 174 8.75 0.50 -1.19
C TYR A 174 8.92 0.41 0.34
N GLU A 175 9.14 1.54 1.01
CA GLU A 175 9.38 1.64 2.46
C GLU A 175 8.10 1.61 3.32
N GLY A 176 6.96 1.32 2.71
CA GLY A 176 5.68 1.19 3.38
C GLY A 176 4.57 0.95 2.36
N GLY A 177 3.53 0.22 2.77
CA GLY A 177 2.46 -0.16 1.87
C GLY A 177 1.75 1.03 1.22
N ILE A 178 1.54 2.14 1.97
CA ILE A 178 0.93 3.35 1.40
C ILE A 178 1.80 3.97 0.30
N PHE A 179 3.12 4.04 0.50
CA PHE A 179 4.04 4.59 -0.50
C PHE A 179 4.05 3.75 -1.76
N THR A 180 3.98 2.42 -1.62
CA THR A 180 3.89 1.52 -2.77
C THR A 180 2.55 1.66 -3.49
N LEU A 181 1.44 1.90 -2.79
CA LEU A 181 0.17 2.24 -3.44
C LEU A 181 0.29 3.53 -4.26
N PHE A 182 0.97 4.57 -3.75
CA PHE A 182 1.23 5.78 -4.54
C PHE A 182 2.03 5.48 -5.80
N ALA A 183 3.12 4.70 -5.70
CA ALA A 183 3.89 4.31 -6.88
C ALA A 183 3.05 3.56 -7.92
N ILE A 184 2.17 2.66 -7.47
CA ILE A 184 1.23 1.96 -8.34
C ILE A 184 0.25 2.96 -8.99
N ALA A 185 -0.39 3.82 -8.21
CA ALA A 185 -1.36 4.79 -8.72
C ALA A 185 -0.75 5.75 -9.74
N PHE A 186 0.45 6.27 -9.47
CA PHE A 186 1.19 7.12 -10.40
C PHE A 186 1.50 6.39 -11.71
N TYR A 187 1.94 5.14 -11.66
CA TYR A 187 2.23 4.36 -12.86
C TYR A 187 0.97 4.01 -13.67
N LEU A 188 -0.17 3.81 -12.99
CA LEU A 188 -1.47 3.59 -13.63
C LEU A 188 -2.06 4.87 -14.25
N GLY A 189 -1.52 6.06 -13.92
CA GLY A 189 -1.91 7.35 -14.51
C GLY A 189 -3.09 8.05 -13.82
N PHE A 190 -3.43 7.69 -12.58
CA PHE A 190 -4.48 8.38 -11.83
C PHE A 190 -4.13 9.86 -11.63
N SER A 191 -5.10 10.75 -11.81
CA SER A 191 -4.95 12.21 -11.60
C SER A 191 -5.45 12.69 -10.24
N GLU A 192 -6.28 11.89 -9.57
CA GLU A 192 -6.73 12.17 -8.21
C GLU A 192 -6.61 10.93 -7.32
N ILE A 193 -6.12 11.12 -6.10
CA ILE A 193 -5.97 10.06 -5.11
C ILE A 193 -6.63 10.51 -3.80
N TYR A 194 -7.59 9.75 -3.29
CA TYR A 194 -8.23 10.00 -1.99
C TYR A 194 -7.69 9.00 -0.99
N VAL A 195 -7.11 9.48 0.10
CA VAL A 195 -6.50 8.64 1.13
C VAL A 195 -7.42 8.62 2.36
N ALA A 196 -7.93 7.45 2.71
CA ALA A 196 -8.77 7.24 3.88
C ALA A 196 -8.11 6.27 4.87
N GLY A 197 -8.26 6.54 6.17
CA GLY A 197 -7.66 5.71 7.22
C GLY A 197 -6.14 5.90 7.39
N ALA A 198 -5.60 7.07 7.00
CA ALA A 198 -4.19 7.45 7.21
C ALA A 198 -4.02 8.31 8.48
N GLY A 199 -4.47 7.83 9.64
CA GLY A 199 -4.54 8.63 10.88
C GLY A 199 -3.21 9.27 11.32
N TYR A 200 -2.08 8.66 10.97
CA TYR A 200 -0.72 9.18 11.21
C TYR A 200 -0.32 10.38 10.34
N THR A 201 -1.17 10.79 9.39
CA THR A 201 -0.97 12.00 8.55
C THR A 201 -1.89 13.15 8.98
N LEU A 202 -2.56 13.01 10.12
CA LEU A 202 -3.49 13.99 10.69
C LEU A 202 -2.94 14.65 11.95
N SER A 203 -3.47 15.83 12.26
CA SER A 203 -3.30 16.53 13.53
C SER A 203 -4.66 16.88 14.15
N PRO A 204 -4.97 16.45 15.39
CA PRO A 204 -4.18 15.50 16.18
C PRO A 204 -4.03 14.14 15.46
N THR A 205 -3.01 13.36 15.81
CA THR A 205 -2.83 12.03 15.22
C THR A 205 -3.96 11.09 15.64
N GLN A 206 -4.54 10.37 14.69
CA GLN A 206 -5.50 9.31 14.98
C GLN A 206 -4.78 7.96 15.07
N PHE A 207 -4.90 7.34 16.24
CA PHE A 207 -4.25 6.06 16.55
C PHE A 207 -5.14 4.86 16.27
N GLY A 208 -4.46 3.73 16.06
CA GLY A 208 -5.07 2.42 15.93
C GLY A 208 -5.68 2.14 14.57
N HIS A 209 -5.92 0.86 14.36
CA HIS A 209 -6.61 0.32 13.21
C HIS A 209 -8.07 0.01 13.53
N PHE A 210 -8.91 -0.10 12.49
CA PHE A 210 -10.33 -0.42 12.69
C PHE A 210 -10.57 -1.80 13.33
N TYR A 211 -9.57 -2.70 13.23
CA TYR A 211 -9.58 -4.05 13.82
C TYR A 211 -8.81 -4.16 15.14
N ASP A 212 -8.20 -3.07 15.63
CA ASP A 212 -7.51 -3.10 16.92
C ASP A 212 -8.52 -3.14 18.06
N LYS A 213 -8.14 -3.84 19.13
CA LYS A 213 -8.94 -3.85 20.35
C LYS A 213 -8.81 -2.52 21.08
N PRO A 214 -9.86 -2.04 21.80
CA PRO A 214 -9.80 -0.77 22.51
C PRO A 214 -8.60 -0.63 23.45
N GLU A 215 -8.19 -1.73 24.11
CA GLU A 215 -7.07 -1.73 25.05
C GLU A 215 -5.71 -1.49 24.37
N ASP A 216 -5.56 -1.94 23.12
CA ASP A 216 -4.34 -1.76 22.34
C ASP A 216 -4.24 -0.34 21.76
N ILE A 217 -5.38 0.23 21.38
CA ILE A 217 -5.48 1.64 20.95
C ILE A 217 -5.11 2.57 22.12
N ALA A 218 -5.65 2.31 23.32
CA ALA A 218 -5.38 3.13 24.51
C ALA A 218 -3.88 3.16 24.86
N LYS A 219 -3.19 2.01 24.80
CA LYS A 219 -1.74 1.93 25.02
C LYS A 219 -0.95 2.76 24.01
N THR A 220 -1.39 2.74 22.75
CA THR A 220 -0.70 3.45 21.66
C THR A 220 -0.92 4.96 21.77
N ALA A 221 -2.15 5.39 22.11
CA ALA A 221 -2.51 6.81 22.25
C ALA A 221 -1.75 7.51 23.40
N LEU A 222 -1.38 6.78 24.46
CA LEU A 222 -0.54 7.29 25.54
C LEU A 222 0.89 7.64 25.09
N GLY A 223 1.32 7.15 23.91
CA GLY A 223 2.65 7.40 23.33
C GLY A 223 2.86 8.80 22.74
N GLY A 224 1.83 9.65 22.70
CA GLY A 224 1.93 11.01 22.15
C GLY A 224 1.89 11.05 20.62
N GLN A 225 2.15 12.22 20.01
CA GLN A 225 2.10 12.41 18.55
C GLN A 225 3.13 11.54 17.82
N VAL A 226 2.72 10.91 16.72
CA VAL A 226 3.65 10.22 15.81
C VAL A 226 4.24 11.26 14.88
N ALA A 227 5.57 11.32 14.83
CA ALA A 227 6.26 12.14 13.85
C ALA A 227 5.86 11.69 12.43
N LEU A 228 5.41 12.65 11.62
CA LEU A 228 5.12 12.43 10.21
C LEU A 228 6.37 11.89 9.49
N ASP A 229 6.23 10.79 8.75
CA ASP A 229 7.31 10.28 7.91
C ASP A 229 7.60 11.29 6.78
N PRO A 230 8.83 11.82 6.65
CA PRO A 230 9.18 12.80 5.62
C PRO A 230 9.00 12.27 4.19
N LEU A 231 8.85 10.96 3.99
CA LEU A 231 8.56 10.38 2.69
C LEU A 231 7.20 10.84 2.14
N HIS A 232 6.25 11.25 3.00
CA HIS A 232 5.00 11.86 2.55
C HIS A 232 5.21 13.17 1.79
N LEU A 233 6.16 14.01 2.21
CA LEU A 233 6.49 15.26 1.52
C LEU A 233 7.10 14.98 0.14
N GLN A 234 7.89 13.91 0.01
CA GLN A 234 8.43 13.47 -1.27
C GLN A 234 7.34 12.91 -2.19
N VAL A 235 6.38 12.17 -1.64
CA VAL A 235 5.20 11.70 -2.39
C VAL A 235 4.40 12.89 -2.92
N GLU A 236 4.15 13.90 -2.09
CA GLU A 236 3.44 15.11 -2.50
C GLU A 236 4.17 15.85 -3.63
N ALA A 237 5.48 16.08 -3.48
CA ALA A 237 6.29 16.71 -4.51
C ALA A 237 6.28 15.90 -5.83
N GLN A 238 6.36 14.57 -5.74
CA GLN A 238 6.27 13.69 -6.90
C GLN A 238 4.88 13.71 -7.54
N ALA A 239 3.81 13.81 -6.74
CA ALA A 239 2.44 13.94 -7.24
C ALA A 239 2.25 15.26 -7.99
N GLN A 240 2.73 16.37 -7.43
CA GLN A 240 2.70 17.68 -8.09
C GLN A 240 3.45 17.67 -9.42
N ALA A 241 4.64 17.06 -9.47
CA ALA A 241 5.43 16.92 -10.70
C ALA A 241 4.71 16.08 -11.78
N LEU A 242 3.78 15.20 -11.38
CA LEU A 242 2.98 14.37 -12.29
C LEU A 242 1.59 14.97 -12.58
N GLY A 243 1.25 16.12 -12.01
CA GLY A 243 -0.10 16.71 -12.13
C GLY A 243 -1.18 15.89 -11.41
N VAL A 244 -0.81 15.20 -10.33
CA VAL A 244 -1.72 14.38 -9.51
C VAL A 244 -2.07 15.13 -8.23
N THR A 245 -3.37 15.21 -7.93
CA THR A 245 -3.85 15.78 -6.66
C THR A 245 -4.11 14.67 -5.65
N ILE A 246 -3.52 14.80 -4.46
CA ILE A 246 -3.76 13.88 -3.34
C ILE A 246 -4.64 14.59 -2.31
N TYR A 247 -5.72 13.92 -1.93
CA TYR A 247 -6.63 14.34 -0.88
C TYR A 247 -6.50 13.42 0.34
N ASN A 248 -6.53 14.00 1.53
CA ASN A 248 -6.68 13.27 2.79
C ASN A 248 -8.13 13.39 3.27
N VAL A 249 -8.83 12.26 3.38
CA VAL A 249 -10.21 12.25 3.88
C VAL A 249 -10.17 12.48 5.40
N THR A 250 -10.41 13.73 5.77
CA THR A 250 -10.12 14.26 7.09
C THR A 250 -11.38 14.17 7.97
N PRO A 251 -11.32 13.45 9.10
CA PRO A 251 -12.43 13.37 10.05
C PRO A 251 -12.66 14.71 10.77
N PRO A 252 -13.85 14.95 11.34
CA PRO A 252 -14.11 16.12 12.16
C PRO A 252 -13.07 16.32 13.28
N GLY A 253 -12.68 17.58 13.52
CA GLY A 253 -11.70 17.94 14.56
C GLY A 253 -10.24 17.63 14.21
N HIS A 254 -9.95 17.20 12.98
CA HIS A 254 -8.60 16.93 12.51
C HIS A 254 -8.20 17.85 11.35
N SER A 255 -6.91 18.00 11.14
CA SER A 255 -6.30 18.69 9.99
C SER A 255 -5.31 17.77 9.30
N ALA A 256 -5.30 17.78 7.96
CA ALA A 256 -4.30 17.05 7.18
C ALA A 256 -2.95 17.78 7.25
N LEU A 257 -1.87 17.04 7.48
CA LEU A 257 -0.52 17.61 7.62
C LEU A 257 0.23 17.81 6.30
N VAL A 258 -0.15 17.06 5.25
CA VAL A 258 0.57 17.01 3.98
C VAL A 258 -0.40 17.22 2.83
N TYR A 259 -1.31 16.28 2.62
CA TYR A 259 -2.20 16.29 1.46
C TYR A 259 -3.39 17.23 1.64
N GLN A 260 -4.03 17.61 0.54
CA GLN A 260 -5.19 18.51 0.57
C GLN A 260 -6.33 17.91 1.40
N PRO A 261 -6.86 18.61 2.43
CA PRO A 261 -7.94 18.07 3.22
C PRO A 261 -9.24 18.03 2.41
N ILE A 262 -10.02 16.97 2.59
CA ILE A 262 -11.43 16.90 2.20
C ILE A 262 -12.22 16.31 3.37
N THR A 263 -13.32 16.94 3.77
CA THR A 263 -14.15 16.40 4.86
C THR A 263 -14.79 15.09 4.41
N GLU A 264 -15.11 14.20 5.36
CA GLU A 264 -15.81 12.94 5.05
C GLU A 264 -17.12 13.20 4.30
N GLU A 265 -17.91 14.18 4.73
CA GLU A 265 -19.17 14.56 4.07
C GLU A 265 -18.94 14.99 2.61
N ALA A 266 -17.99 15.89 2.37
CA ALA A 266 -17.68 16.36 1.03
C ALA A 266 -17.10 15.25 0.15
N PHE A 267 -16.31 14.35 0.73
CA PHE A 267 -15.77 13.18 0.05
C PHE A 267 -16.89 12.26 -0.44
N PHE A 268 -17.79 11.84 0.43
CA PHE A 268 -18.90 10.97 0.03
C PHE A 268 -19.85 11.64 -0.95
N ALA A 269 -20.20 12.92 -0.73
CA ALA A 269 -21.01 13.68 -1.67
C ALA A 269 -20.35 13.78 -3.06
N LYS A 270 -19.01 13.79 -3.14
CA LYS A 270 -18.28 13.75 -4.41
C LYS A 270 -18.30 12.35 -5.04
N MET A 271 -18.17 11.29 -4.25
CA MET A 271 -18.18 9.90 -4.76
C MET A 271 -19.56 9.49 -5.29
N GLU A 272 -20.64 9.92 -4.64
CA GLU A 272 -22.03 9.63 -5.05
C GLU A 272 -22.42 10.30 -6.37
N LYS A 273 -21.77 11.42 -6.72
CA LYS A 273 -22.01 12.15 -7.97
C LYS A 273 -21.20 11.64 -9.16
N ARG A 274 -20.21 10.75 -8.93
CA ARG A 274 -19.33 10.27 -10.00
C ARG A 274 -20.00 9.11 -10.75
N PRO A 275 -20.25 9.24 -12.06
CA PRO A 275 -20.68 8.10 -12.85
C PRO A 275 -19.59 7.03 -12.83
N SER A 276 -20.01 5.77 -12.68
CA SER A 276 -19.16 4.57 -12.70
C SER A 276 -18.48 4.36 -14.04
#